data_AF-A0A522PAK0-F1
#
_entry.id   AF-A0A522PAK0-F1
#
_cell.length_a   1.000
_cell.length_b   1.000
_cell.length_c   1.000
_cell.angle_alpha   90.00
_cell.angle_beta   90.00
_cell.angle_gamma   90.00
#
_symmetry.space_group_name_H-M   'P 1'
#
loop_
_entity.id
_entity.type
_entity.pdbx_description
1 polymer ?
#
loop_
_entity_poly.entity_id
_entity_poly.type
_entity_poly.pdbx_seq_one_letter_code
_entity_poly.pdbx_strand_id
1 'polypeptide(L)'
;MTSETDAPGARPDAPSPTTAPRDHDEAHAATAAQLRRFIKSRPYVPLHELRRRFELNGQPDEVHPLHTAGGVAFIGLPGRECALIEELVRAGEVGLELCEDPHSPIVMGVYPMRPAVRT
;
A
#
# COMPACT_ATOMS: atom_id res chain seq x y z
N MET A 1 -31.81 -64.01 0.08
CA MET A 1 -30.49 -64.18 0.70
C MET A 1 -29.51 -63.27 -0.04
N THR A 2 -28.91 -62.33 0.70
CA THR A 2 -27.68 -61.53 0.41
C THR A 2 -27.67 -60.71 -0.89
N SER A 3 -27.89 -59.38 -0.85
CA SER A 3 -26.91 -58.31 -0.53
C SER A 3 -25.71 -58.30 -1.47
N GLU A 4 -25.48 -57.22 -2.23
CA GLU A 4 -24.31 -56.33 -2.05
C GLU A 4 -24.36 -55.09 -2.98
N THR A 5 -23.98 -53.96 -2.40
CA THR A 5 -23.84 -52.59 -2.89
C THR A 5 -22.55 -52.40 -3.69
N ASP A 6 -22.50 -51.53 -4.72
CA ASP A 6 -21.39 -50.56 -4.85
C ASP A 6 -21.71 -49.35 -5.76
N ALA A 7 -21.14 -48.21 -5.39
CA ALA A 7 -21.52 -46.84 -5.70
C ALA A 7 -20.89 -46.25 -6.99
N PRO A 8 -21.39 -45.10 -7.51
CA PRO A 8 -20.74 -44.38 -8.60
C PRO A 8 -19.50 -43.63 -8.09
N GLY A 9 -18.37 -43.81 -8.79
CA GLY A 9 -17.09 -43.17 -8.46
C GLY A 9 -17.15 -41.65 -8.50
N ALA A 10 -17.28 -41.03 -7.33
CA ALA A 10 -17.01 -39.61 -7.12
C ALA A 10 -15.50 -39.36 -7.24
N ARG A 11 -15.13 -38.45 -8.15
CA ARG A 11 -13.76 -37.91 -8.20
C ARG A 11 -13.50 -37.18 -6.88
N PRO A 12 -12.36 -37.37 -6.21
CA PRO A 12 -12.02 -36.53 -5.08
C PRO A 12 -11.76 -35.13 -5.62
N ASP A 13 -12.67 -34.20 -5.33
CA ASP A 13 -12.40 -32.76 -5.42
C ASP A 13 -11.19 -32.49 -4.53
N ALA A 14 -10.05 -32.22 -5.16
CA ALA A 14 -8.88 -31.73 -4.45
C ALA A 14 -9.29 -30.45 -3.71
N PRO A 15 -8.98 -30.32 -2.40
CA PRO A 15 -9.25 -29.08 -1.72
C PRO A 15 -8.44 -27.97 -2.40
N SER A 16 -9.14 -27.02 -3.01
CA SER A 16 -8.57 -25.73 -3.38
C SER A 16 -7.78 -25.21 -2.19
N PRO A 17 -6.52 -24.79 -2.35
CA PRO A 17 -5.78 -24.20 -1.24
C PRO A 17 -6.51 -22.92 -0.84
N THR A 18 -7.30 -23.02 0.23
CA THR A 18 -7.70 -21.87 1.05
C THR A 18 -6.40 -21.16 1.39
N THR A 19 -6.12 -20.11 0.63
CA THR A 19 -5.05 -19.18 0.94
C THR A 19 -5.57 -18.42 2.14
N ALA A 20 -5.31 -18.97 3.33
CA ALA A 20 -5.46 -18.22 4.55
C ALA A 20 -4.67 -16.91 4.37
N PRO A 21 -5.21 -15.76 4.81
CA PRO A 21 -4.43 -14.53 4.83
C PRO A 21 -3.23 -14.82 5.71
N ARG A 22 -2.05 -14.87 5.09
CA ARG A 22 -0.80 -15.00 5.82
C ARG A 22 -0.67 -13.70 6.59
N ASP A 23 -0.71 -13.76 7.91
CA ASP A 23 -0.14 -12.72 8.76
C ASP A 23 1.35 -12.63 8.40
N HIS A 24 1.67 -11.86 7.36
CA HIS A 24 3.01 -11.35 7.13
C HIS A 24 3.21 -10.17 8.08
N ASP A 25 3.30 -10.55 9.36
CA ASP A 25 3.67 -9.76 10.54
C ASP A 25 5.00 -9.03 10.29
N GLU A 26 4.95 -7.70 10.44
CA GLU A 26 5.98 -6.68 10.78
C GLU A 26 7.41 -6.74 10.20
N ALA A 27 7.98 -7.92 9.92
CA ALA A 27 9.38 -8.12 9.55
C ALA A 27 9.78 -7.58 8.16
N HIS A 28 8.81 -7.24 7.31
CA HIS A 28 9.06 -6.67 5.97
C HIS A 28 8.52 -5.24 5.80
N ALA A 29 8.06 -4.61 6.87
CA ALA A 29 7.44 -3.29 6.79
C ALA A 29 8.48 -2.23 6.37
N ALA A 30 8.22 -1.51 5.28
CA ALA A 30 9.15 -0.53 4.73
C ALA A 30 9.52 0.54 5.77
N THR A 31 10.79 0.94 5.83
CA THR A 31 11.26 2.06 6.64
C THR A 31 11.17 3.38 5.88
N ALA A 32 11.06 4.51 6.58
CA ALA A 32 11.12 5.84 5.97
C ALA A 32 12.37 6.03 5.10
N ALA A 33 13.53 5.54 5.53
CA ALA A 33 14.77 5.63 4.78
C ALA A 33 14.73 4.84 3.46
N GLN A 34 14.13 3.63 3.47
CA GLN A 34 13.95 2.82 2.25
C GLN A 34 12.95 3.47 1.29
N LEU A 35 11.81 3.95 1.79
CA LEU A 35 10.81 4.69 1.00
C LEU A 35 11.45 5.92 0.37
N ARG A 36 12.12 6.76 1.18
CA ARG A 36 12.84 7.94 0.70
C ARG A 36 13.83 7.58 -0.40
N ARG A 37 14.70 6.59 -0.18
CA ARG A 37 15.70 6.19 -1.16
C ARG A 37 15.06 5.76 -2.49
N PHE A 38 13.96 5.03 -2.42
CA PHE A 38 13.22 4.57 -3.60
C PHE A 38 12.54 5.71 -4.36
N ILE A 39 11.95 6.67 -3.65
CA ILE A 39 11.31 7.85 -4.25
C ILE A 39 12.37 8.76 -4.88
N LYS A 40 13.49 8.98 -4.19
CA LYS A 40 14.61 9.83 -4.67
C LYS A 40 15.30 9.29 -5.93
N SER A 41 15.18 8.01 -6.22
CA SER A 41 15.78 7.42 -7.43
C SER A 41 14.91 7.58 -8.69
N ARG A 42 13.72 8.19 -8.59
CA ARG A 42 12.77 8.34 -9.70
C ARG A 42 12.27 9.78 -9.79
N PRO A 43 11.88 10.26 -10.98
CA PRO A 43 11.25 11.57 -11.12
C PRO A 43 9.83 11.60 -10.52
N TYR A 44 9.13 10.46 -10.51
CA TYR A 44 7.77 10.30 -10.01
C TYR A 44 7.52 8.83 -9.66
N VAL A 45 6.68 8.57 -8.64
CA VAL A 45 6.27 7.24 -8.21
C VAL A 45 4.75 7.24 -7.94
N PRO A 46 3.94 6.52 -8.72
CA PRO A 46 2.52 6.36 -8.41
C PRO A 46 2.31 5.46 -7.18
N LEU A 47 1.22 5.64 -6.45
CA LEU A 47 0.98 4.88 -5.20
C LEU A 47 0.98 3.36 -5.39
N HIS A 48 0.43 2.86 -6.50
CA HIS A 48 0.38 1.42 -6.78
C HIS A 48 1.78 0.81 -6.93
N GLU A 49 2.77 1.59 -7.35
CA GLU A 49 4.16 1.13 -7.40
C GLU A 49 4.77 0.99 -6.01
N LEU A 50 4.45 1.89 -5.06
CA LEU A 50 4.89 1.75 -3.67
C LEU A 50 4.29 0.49 -3.03
N ARG A 51 2.99 0.27 -3.22
CA ARG A 51 2.30 -0.93 -2.72
C ARG A 51 2.95 -2.20 -3.24
N ARG A 52 3.19 -2.26 -4.56
CA ARG A 52 3.83 -3.41 -5.20
C ARG A 52 5.28 -3.61 -4.75
N ARG A 53 6.07 -2.54 -4.62
CA ARG A 53 7.51 -2.63 -4.35
C ARG A 53 7.83 -3.07 -2.93
N PHE A 54 7.00 -2.66 -1.98
CA PHE A 54 7.20 -2.89 -0.56
C PHE A 54 6.24 -3.91 0.02
N GLU A 55 5.45 -4.56 -0.84
CA GLU A 55 4.46 -5.58 -0.45
C GLU A 55 3.55 -5.04 0.67
N LEU A 56 3.04 -3.82 0.47
CA LEU A 56 2.25 -3.11 1.47
C LEU A 56 0.91 -3.84 1.63
N ASN A 57 0.82 -4.65 2.68
CA ASN A 57 -0.36 -5.41 3.05
C ASN A 57 -1.42 -4.45 3.62
N GLY A 58 -2.53 -4.31 2.91
CA GLY A 58 -3.66 -3.47 3.29
C GLY A 58 -4.84 -3.72 2.36
N GLN A 59 -6.02 -3.27 2.74
CA GLN A 59 -7.20 -3.48 1.89
C GLN A 59 -7.07 -2.63 0.60
N PRO A 60 -7.61 -3.11 -0.55
CA PRO A 60 -7.55 -2.34 -1.80
C PRO A 60 -8.17 -0.95 -1.69
N ASP A 61 -9.26 -0.84 -0.93
CA ASP A 61 -10.03 0.40 -0.72
C ASP A 61 -9.64 1.12 0.59
N GLU A 62 -8.51 0.76 1.19
CA GLU A 62 -8.01 1.40 2.40
C GLU A 62 -7.48 2.80 2.08
N VAL A 63 -8.03 3.80 2.75
CA VAL A 63 -7.68 5.21 2.59
C VAL A 63 -7.45 5.84 3.95
N HIS A 64 -6.32 6.52 4.12
CA HIS A 64 -5.98 7.24 5.34
C HIS A 64 -5.78 8.74 5.08
N PRO A 65 -6.10 9.61 6.07
CA PRO A 65 -5.80 11.02 5.96
C PRO A 65 -4.30 11.28 6.16
N LEU A 66 -3.75 12.18 5.35
CA LEU A 66 -2.38 12.67 5.42
C LEU A 66 -2.39 14.18 5.64
N HIS A 67 -1.78 14.63 6.73
CA HIS A 67 -1.75 16.03 7.11
C HIS A 67 -0.56 16.75 6.48
N THR A 68 -0.84 17.77 5.68
CA THR A 68 0.17 18.60 5.01
C THR A 68 0.04 20.07 5.44
N ALA A 69 1.02 20.89 5.07
CA ALA A 69 0.92 22.35 5.23
C ALA A 69 -0.26 22.96 4.44
N GLY A 70 -0.70 22.30 3.35
CA GLY A 70 -1.83 22.73 2.54
C GLY A 70 -3.20 22.21 3.01
N GLY A 71 -3.24 21.47 4.12
CA GLY A 71 -4.45 20.83 4.63
C GLY A 71 -4.38 19.30 4.57
N VAL A 72 -5.54 18.66 4.62
CA VAL A 72 -5.66 17.20 4.62
C VAL A 72 -5.78 16.69 3.18
N ALA A 73 -4.95 15.72 2.83
CA ALA A 73 -5.09 14.90 1.63
C ALA A 73 -5.39 13.45 2.01
N PHE A 74 -5.86 12.65 1.07
CA PHE A 74 -6.23 11.26 1.30
C PHE A 74 -5.35 10.32 0.48
N ILE A 75 -4.78 9.29 1.11
CA ILE A 75 -3.82 8.39 0.48
C ILE A 75 -4.25 6.94 0.59
N GLY A 76 -4.18 6.21 -0.53
CA GLY A 76 -4.52 4.78 -0.62
C GLY A 76 -3.41 3.84 -0.14
N LEU A 77 -2.82 4.11 1.03
CA LEU A 77 -1.77 3.29 1.66
C LEU A 77 -2.22 2.83 3.05
N PRO A 78 -1.70 1.71 3.59
CA PRO A 78 -2.00 1.33 4.96
C PRO A 78 -1.55 2.41 5.96
N GLY A 79 -2.20 2.46 7.12
CA GLY A 79 -2.03 3.59 8.07
C GLY A 79 -0.59 3.82 8.54
N ARG A 80 0.20 2.75 8.70
CA ARG A 80 1.62 2.84 9.07
C ARG A 80 2.43 3.55 7.98
N GLU A 81 2.27 3.13 6.73
CA GLU A 81 2.99 3.72 5.60
C GLU A 81 2.50 5.13 5.28
N CYS A 82 1.21 5.41 5.50
CA CYS A 82 0.68 6.77 5.47
C CYS A 82 1.47 7.70 6.41
N ALA A 83 1.69 7.27 7.67
CA ALA A 83 2.47 8.05 8.62
C ALA A 83 3.93 8.27 8.18
N LEU A 84 4.56 7.27 7.55
CA LEU A 84 5.92 7.41 7.01
C LEU A 84 5.99 8.40 5.84
N ILE A 85 5.00 8.37 4.94
CA ILE A 85 4.93 9.36 3.85
C ILE A 85 4.68 10.76 4.42
N GLU A 86 3.80 10.89 5.42
CA GLU A 86 3.54 12.17 6.09
C GLU A 86 4.81 12.77 6.70
N GLU A 87 5.63 11.94 7.36
CA GLU A 87 6.92 12.37 7.91
C GLU A 87 7.86 12.93 6.83
N LEU A 88 7.98 12.22 5.70
CA LEU A 88 8.84 12.63 4.58
C LEU A 88 8.35 13.91 3.89
N VAL A 89 7.02 14.07 3.80
CA VAL A 89 6.40 15.29 3.26
C VAL A 89 6.65 16.47 4.19
N ARG A 90 6.44 16.31 5.49
CA ARG A 90 6.68 17.35 6.50
C ARG A 90 8.15 17.76 6.57
N ALA A 91 9.06 16.82 6.35
CA ALA A 91 10.50 17.09 6.26
C ALA A 91 10.90 17.83 4.96
N GLY A 92 9.99 17.96 4.00
CA GLY A 92 10.27 18.56 2.68
C GLY A 92 11.15 17.67 1.81
N GLU A 93 11.21 16.37 2.10
CA GLU A 93 12.02 15.42 1.35
C GLU A 93 11.25 14.85 0.14
N VAL A 94 9.92 14.78 0.24
CA VAL A 94 9.00 14.22 -0.74
C VAL A 94 7.82 15.17 -0.96
N GLY A 95 7.38 15.30 -2.20
CA GLY A 95 6.17 16.02 -2.58
C GLY A 95 5.06 15.05 -2.98
N LEU A 96 3.82 15.53 -2.96
CA LEU A 96 2.62 14.77 -3.29
C LEU A 96 2.04 15.25 -4.61
N GLU A 97 1.72 14.31 -5.49
CA GLU A 97 0.88 14.57 -6.65
C GLU A 97 -0.58 14.36 -6.25
N LEU A 98 -1.41 15.38 -6.41
CA LEU A 98 -2.80 15.37 -5.98
C LEU A 98 -3.75 15.37 -7.18
N CYS A 99 -4.82 14.60 -7.08
CA CYS A 99 -6.03 14.79 -7.86
C CYS A 99 -7.01 15.63 -7.02
N GLU A 100 -7.38 16.80 -7.53
CA GLU A 100 -8.28 17.74 -6.84
C GLU A 100 -9.76 17.53 -7.23
N ASP A 101 -10.22 16.27 -7.28
CA ASP A 101 -11.62 15.95 -7.57
C ASP A 101 -12.54 16.35 -6.39
N PRO A 102 -13.70 16.97 -6.66
CA PRO A 102 -14.01 18.36 -6.38
C PRO A 102 -14.15 18.71 -4.89
N HIS A 103 -14.02 17.73 -3.99
CA HIS A 103 -14.30 17.87 -2.56
C HIS A 103 -13.25 17.22 -1.66
N SER A 104 -12.30 16.45 -2.19
CA SER A 104 -11.29 15.77 -1.36
C SER A 104 -10.01 15.54 -2.16
N PRO A 105 -8.89 16.20 -1.80
CA PRO A 105 -7.61 15.97 -2.48
C PRO A 105 -7.14 14.54 -2.28
N ILE A 106 -6.97 13.79 -3.37
CA ILE A 106 -6.50 12.40 -3.36
C ILE A 106 -5.05 12.36 -3.81
N VAL A 107 -4.19 11.68 -3.06
CA VAL A 107 -2.81 11.43 -3.46
C VAL A 107 -2.80 10.39 -4.58
N MET A 108 -2.23 10.75 -5.74
CA MET A 108 -2.05 9.85 -6.88
C MET A 108 -0.64 9.24 -6.91
N GLY A 109 0.33 9.99 -6.40
CA GLY A 109 1.72 9.57 -6.34
C GLY A 109 2.58 10.55 -5.57
N VAL A 110 3.88 10.29 -5.60
CA VAL A 110 4.89 11.04 -4.87
C VAL A 110 6.09 11.33 -5.75
N TYR A 111 6.78 12.41 -5.47
CA TYR A 111 7.98 12.82 -6.22
C TYR A 111 9.07 13.36 -5.29
N PRO A 112 10.35 13.31 -5.67
CA PRO A 112 11.42 13.81 -4.82
C PRO A 112 11.41 15.34 -4.75
N MET A 113 11.42 15.89 -3.55
CA MET A 113 11.66 17.32 -3.34
C MET A 113 13.16 17.56 -3.17
N ARG A 114 13.66 18.71 -3.63
CA ARG A 114 15.00 19.16 -3.24
C ARG A 114 14.90 19.79 -1.85
N PRO A 115 15.81 19.50 -0.92
CA PRO A 115 15.79 20.15 0.39
C PRO A 115 15.75 21.66 0.21
N ALA A 116 14.73 22.32 0.75
CA ALA A 116 14.70 23.78 0.79
C ALA A 116 15.79 24.25 1.76
N VAL A 117 16.74 25.06 1.27
CA VAL A 117 17.72 25.72 2.14
C VAL A 117 16.95 26.69 3.02
N ARG A 118 16.84 26.39 4.31
CA ARG A 118 16.30 27.34 5.29
C ARG A 118 17.39 28.39 5.51
N THR A 119 17.18 29.58 4.96
CA THR A 119 18.03 30.75 5.18
C THR A 119 17.45 31.59 6.30
#